data_AF-A0A377NEJ1-F1
#
_entry.id   AF-A0A377NEJ1-F1
#
_cell.length_a   1.000
_cell.length_b   1.000
_cell.length_c   1.000
_cell.angle_alpha   90.00
_cell.angle_beta   90.00
_cell.angle_gamma   90.00
#
_symmetry.space_group_name_H-M   'P 1'
#
loop_
_entity.id
_entity.type
_entity.pdbx_description
1 polymer ?
#
loop_
_entity_poly.entity_id
_entity_poly.type
_entity_poly.pdbx_seq_one_letter_code
_entity_poly.pdbx_strand_id
1 'polypeptide(L)'
;MDKEHELRRSKRNALGLLLTAAALFVVTLFLPPNFWILGLKAIAEAAMVGALADWFAVVALFRRVPVPFIAGHTAIIPKNKDKIADNLAIFVQEKFLAPESIVELIRKHDPARMISDWLNAPDNAPRFAHYLVKMMRGFLEFTDDQRIAQLIKRALFRVIDKIDLSQSVATILESLTKDGRHQALLDQAMDQLEALLAKESTRSFISTQIVNWMKREHPLTAKLLPTGWLGRNGADMVSNAVNSVLDDMGNDQSHAFRKGFDRSVQKFIWTLQNDPPPRKRPRRLSSI
;
A
#
# COMPACT_ATOMS: atom_id res chain seq x y z
N MET A 1 -8.52 -30.70 -19.88
CA MET A 1 -9.31 -31.50 -20.85
C MET A 1 -10.30 -32.45 -20.16
N ASP A 2 -10.11 -32.88 -18.90
CA ASP A 2 -11.02 -33.84 -18.23
C ASP A 2 -12.40 -33.33 -17.78
N LYS A 3 -12.51 -32.09 -17.29
CA LYS A 3 -13.74 -31.59 -16.64
C LYS A 3 -14.96 -31.54 -17.57
N GLU A 4 -14.77 -31.27 -18.86
CA GLU A 4 -15.89 -31.25 -19.82
C GLU A 4 -16.44 -32.64 -20.10
N HIS A 5 -15.56 -33.65 -20.18
CA HIS A 5 -15.97 -35.04 -20.37
C HIS A 5 -16.68 -35.60 -19.14
N GLU A 6 -16.20 -35.26 -17.94
CA GLU A 6 -16.82 -35.64 -16.67
C GLU A 6 -18.23 -35.05 -16.52
N LEU A 7 -18.39 -33.76 -16.87
CA LEU A 7 -19.70 -33.10 -16.89
C LEU A 7 -20.67 -33.74 -17.89
N ARG A 8 -20.22 -34.07 -19.10
CA ARG A 8 -21.05 -34.74 -20.11
C ARG A 8 -21.49 -36.13 -19.64
N ARG A 9 -20.59 -36.89 -19.00
CA ARG A 9 -20.89 -38.21 -18.45
C ARG A 9 -21.93 -38.12 -17.32
N SER A 10 -21.75 -37.19 -16.39
CA SER A 10 -22.70 -36.96 -15.29
C SER A 10 -24.09 -36.58 -15.81
N LYS A 11 -24.17 -35.63 -16.75
CA LYS A 11 -25.45 -35.24 -17.38
C LYS A 11 -26.13 -36.41 -18.09
N ARG A 12 -25.36 -37.23 -18.82
CA ARG A 12 -25.90 -38.41 -19.50
C ARG A 12 -26.41 -39.45 -18.52
N ASN A 13 -25.70 -39.69 -17.41
CA ASN A 13 -26.13 -40.61 -16.38
C ASN A 13 -27.41 -40.12 -15.69
N ALA A 14 -27.48 -38.83 -15.32
CA ALA A 14 -28.68 -38.24 -14.71
C ALA A 14 -29.90 -38.31 -15.65
N LEU A 15 -29.71 -37.99 -16.94
CA LEU A 15 -30.75 -38.14 -17.96
C LEU A 15 -31.16 -39.61 -18.13
N GLY A 16 -30.19 -40.53 -18.15
CA GLY A 16 -30.45 -41.96 -18.25
C GLY A 16 -31.27 -42.51 -17.08
N LEU A 17 -30.97 -42.10 -15.85
CA LEU A 17 -31.75 -42.46 -14.67
C LEU A 17 -33.17 -41.89 -14.73
N LEU A 18 -33.34 -40.63 -15.15
CA LEU A 18 -34.66 -40.02 -15.35
C LEU A 18 -35.49 -40.77 -16.38
N LEU A 19 -34.90 -41.07 -17.55
CA LEU A 19 -35.56 -41.84 -18.60
C LEU A 19 -35.91 -43.25 -18.15
N THR A 20 -35.06 -43.88 -17.33
CA THR A 20 -35.32 -45.21 -16.77
C THR A 20 -36.50 -45.16 -15.78
N ALA A 21 -36.54 -44.17 -14.89
CA ALA A 21 -37.67 -43.97 -13.97
C ALA A 21 -38.97 -43.69 -14.74
N ALA A 22 -38.93 -42.85 -15.77
CA ALA A 22 -40.08 -42.58 -16.63
C ALA A 22 -40.55 -43.83 -17.39
N ALA A 23 -39.62 -44.62 -17.94
CA ALA A 23 -39.95 -45.88 -18.62
C ALA A 23 -40.56 -46.90 -17.66
N LEU A 24 -40.00 -47.07 -16.46
CA LEU A 24 -40.56 -47.92 -15.42
C LEU A 24 -41.98 -47.49 -15.04
N PHE A 25 -42.21 -46.18 -14.86
CA PHE A 25 -43.54 -45.66 -14.60
C PHE A 25 -44.52 -46.00 -15.74
N VAL A 26 -44.15 -45.75 -17.00
CA VAL A 26 -44.99 -46.08 -18.17
C VAL A 26 -45.29 -47.58 -18.25
N VAL A 27 -44.29 -48.44 -18.04
CA VAL A 27 -44.49 -49.90 -18.05
C VAL A 27 -45.49 -50.31 -16.97
N THR A 28 -45.40 -49.75 -15.75
CA THR A 28 -46.34 -50.08 -14.67
C THR A 28 -47.79 -49.69 -14.97
N LEU A 29 -48.05 -48.80 -15.94
CA LEU A 29 -49.42 -48.46 -16.36
C LEU A 29 -50.09 -49.56 -17.20
N PHE A 30 -49.30 -50.41 -17.88
CA PHE A 30 -49.82 -51.47 -18.75
C PHE A 30 -49.91 -52.84 -18.06
N LEU A 31 -49.40 -52.96 -16.83
CA LEU A 31 -49.44 -54.21 -16.07
C LEU A 31 -50.68 -54.24 -15.15
N PRO A 32 -51.25 -55.44 -14.88
CA PRO A 32 -52.37 -55.57 -13.94
C PRO A 32 -51.95 -55.12 -12.53
N PRO A 33 -52.81 -54.39 -11.80
CA PRO A 33 -52.45 -53.83 -10.50
C PRO A 33 -52.25 -54.94 -9.45
N ASN A 34 -50.99 -55.12 -9.04
CA ASN A 34 -50.58 -55.94 -7.90
C ASN A 34 -49.85 -55.07 -6.87
N PHE A 35 -49.79 -55.49 -5.61
CA PHE A 35 -49.12 -54.75 -4.53
C PHE A 35 -47.69 -54.31 -4.90
N TRP A 36 -46.91 -55.23 -5.49
CA TRP A 36 -45.55 -54.94 -5.97
C TRP A 36 -45.50 -53.93 -7.12
N ILE A 37 -46.47 -53.97 -8.03
CA ILE A 37 -46.56 -53.09 -9.20
C ILE A 37 -46.97 -51.67 -8.76
N LEU A 38 -47.87 -51.56 -7.78
CA LEU A 38 -48.25 -50.30 -7.16
C LEU A 38 -47.07 -49.65 -6.41
N GLY A 39 -46.29 -50.44 -5.67
CA GLY A 39 -45.07 -49.97 -5.02
C GLY A 39 -44.03 -49.46 -6.02
N LEU A 40 -43.79 -50.22 -7.09
CA LEU A 40 -42.86 -49.81 -8.16
C LEU A 40 -43.34 -48.55 -8.88
N LYS A 41 -44.64 -48.44 -9.15
CA LYS A 41 -45.26 -47.25 -9.75
C LYS A 41 -45.03 -46.02 -8.87
N ALA A 42 -45.30 -46.11 -7.58
CA ALA A 42 -45.11 -44.99 -6.65
C ALA A 42 -43.65 -44.55 -6.55
N ILE A 43 -42.70 -45.50 -6.50
CA ILE A 43 -41.26 -45.19 -6.49
C ILE A 43 -40.83 -44.52 -7.79
N ALA A 44 -41.27 -45.05 -8.94
CA ALA A 44 -40.95 -44.48 -10.25
C ALA A 44 -41.55 -43.07 -10.43
N GLU A 45 -42.78 -42.86 -9.98
CA GLU A 45 -43.45 -41.56 -9.97
C GLU A 45 -42.71 -40.56 -9.08
N ALA A 46 -42.38 -40.94 -7.84
CA ALA A 46 -41.63 -40.08 -6.92
C ALA A 46 -40.25 -39.72 -7.46
N ALA A 47 -39.52 -40.69 -8.04
CA ALA A 47 -38.21 -40.46 -8.63
C ALA A 47 -38.28 -39.50 -9.85
N MET A 48 -39.27 -39.68 -10.72
CA MET A 48 -39.47 -38.84 -11.89
C MET A 48 -39.84 -37.40 -11.50
N VAL A 49 -40.82 -37.23 -10.61
CA VAL A 49 -41.26 -35.90 -10.14
C VAL A 49 -40.14 -35.20 -9.36
N GLY A 50 -39.42 -35.92 -8.50
CA GLY A 50 -38.29 -35.36 -7.74
C GLY A 50 -37.17 -34.85 -8.65
N ALA A 51 -36.80 -35.61 -9.68
CA ALA A 51 -35.79 -35.19 -10.64
C ALA A 51 -36.24 -33.99 -11.51
N LEU A 52 -37.52 -33.91 -11.87
CA LEU A 52 -38.08 -32.74 -12.56
C LEU A 52 -38.09 -31.49 -11.66
N ALA A 53 -38.39 -31.66 -10.37
CA ALA A 53 -38.40 -30.57 -9.40
C ALA A 53 -37.00 -30.00 -9.16
N ASP A 54 -35.99 -30.85 -9.02
CA ASP A 54 -34.59 -30.42 -8.87
C ASP A 54 -34.10 -29.66 -10.12
N TRP A 55 -34.39 -30.19 -11.31
CA TRP A 55 -34.11 -29.49 -12.57
C TRP A 55 -34.78 -28.12 -12.61
N PHE A 56 -36.06 -28.05 -12.24
CA PHE A 56 -36.80 -26.79 -12.21
C PHE A 56 -36.20 -25.81 -11.19
N ALA A 57 -35.80 -26.25 -10.00
CA ALA A 57 -35.21 -25.38 -8.98
C ALA A 57 -33.92 -24.70 -9.47
N VAL A 58 -33.00 -25.47 -10.06
CA VAL A 58 -31.74 -24.93 -10.59
C VAL A 58 -32.00 -23.99 -11.77
N VAL A 59 -32.86 -24.39 -12.71
CA VAL A 59 -33.19 -23.54 -13.87
C VAL A 59 -33.90 -22.26 -13.40
N ALA A 60 -34.84 -22.34 -12.46
CA ALA A 60 -35.56 -21.19 -11.91
C ALA A 60 -34.63 -20.23 -11.16
N LEU A 61 -33.54 -20.72 -10.58
CA LEU A 61 -32.57 -19.89 -9.90
C LEU A 61 -31.76 -19.04 -10.91
N PHE A 62 -31.34 -19.64 -12.03
CA PHE A 62 -30.36 -19.05 -12.96
C PHE A 62 -30.91 -18.55 -14.30
N ARG A 63 -32.05 -19.07 -14.78
CA ARG A 63 -32.61 -18.80 -16.11
C ARG A 63 -34.11 -18.56 -16.05
N ARG A 64 -34.63 -17.83 -17.04
CA ARG A 64 -36.07 -17.61 -17.18
C ARG A 64 -36.69 -18.85 -17.81
N VAL A 65 -37.64 -19.48 -17.12
CA VAL A 65 -38.38 -20.62 -17.65
C VAL A 65 -39.49 -20.10 -18.56
N PRO A 66 -39.60 -20.56 -19.83
CA PRO A 66 -40.56 -20.02 -20.80
C PRO A 66 -42.00 -20.56 -20.62
N VAL A 67 -42.49 -20.62 -19.37
CA VAL A 67 -43.86 -21.02 -19.03
C VAL A 67 -44.64 -19.77 -18.63
N PRO A 68 -45.75 -19.40 -19.33
CA PRO A 68 -46.40 -18.09 -19.19
C PRO A 68 -46.76 -17.69 -17.75
N PHE A 69 -47.20 -18.64 -16.93
CA PHE A 69 -47.62 -18.39 -15.53
C PHE A 69 -46.45 -18.30 -14.54
N ILE A 70 -45.32 -18.94 -14.84
CA ILE A 70 -44.20 -19.12 -13.89
C ILE A 70 -42.99 -18.25 -14.27
N ALA A 71 -42.95 -17.76 -15.53
CA ALA A 71 -41.86 -16.96 -16.08
C ALA A 71 -41.57 -15.64 -15.34
N GLY A 72 -42.51 -15.14 -14.50
CA GLY A 72 -42.35 -13.92 -13.70
C GLY A 72 -41.56 -14.11 -12.39
N HIS A 73 -41.49 -15.34 -11.87
CA HIS A 73 -40.86 -15.68 -10.58
C HIS A 73 -39.57 -16.53 -10.72
N THR A 74 -39.12 -16.78 -11.95
CA THR A 74 -37.87 -17.48 -12.26
C THR A 74 -36.75 -16.47 -12.55
N ALA A 75 -35.51 -16.95 -12.72
CA ALA A 75 -34.29 -16.14 -12.73
C ALA A 75 -34.09 -15.29 -11.46
N ILE A 76 -34.25 -15.91 -10.28
CA ILE A 76 -34.14 -15.22 -8.97
C ILE A 76 -32.76 -14.56 -8.80
N ILE A 77 -31.67 -15.23 -9.17
CA ILE A 77 -30.31 -14.68 -9.06
C ILE A 77 -30.11 -13.50 -10.02
N PRO A 78 -30.33 -13.63 -11.35
CA PRO A 78 -30.21 -12.49 -12.26
C PRO A 78 -31.06 -11.28 -11.87
N LYS A 79 -32.26 -11.51 -11.32
CA LYS A 79 -33.20 -10.45 -10.91
C LYS A 79 -32.77 -9.70 -9.65
N ASN A 80 -32.07 -10.38 -8.73
CA ASN A 80 -31.60 -9.79 -7.47
C ASN A 80 -30.07 -9.57 -7.43
N LYS A 81 -29.40 -9.64 -8.58
CA LYS A 81 -27.93 -9.58 -8.68
C LYS A 81 -27.33 -8.36 -7.96
N ASP A 82 -27.98 -7.20 -8.05
CA ASP A 82 -27.48 -5.94 -7.48
C ASP A 82 -27.55 -5.99 -5.95
N LYS A 83 -28.68 -6.45 -5.40
CA LYS A 83 -28.83 -6.68 -3.95
C LYS A 83 -27.85 -7.71 -3.41
N ILE A 84 -27.60 -8.79 -4.17
CA ILE A 84 -26.63 -9.82 -3.79
C ILE A 84 -25.21 -9.22 -3.78
N ALA A 85 -24.87 -8.39 -4.78
CA ALA A 85 -23.59 -7.71 -4.86
C ALA A 85 -23.38 -6.73 -3.70
N ASP A 86 -24.40 -5.93 -3.35
CA ASP A 86 -24.35 -4.99 -2.22
C ASP A 86 -24.14 -5.73 -0.89
N ASN A 87 -24.89 -6.81 -0.65
CA ASN A 87 -24.72 -7.62 0.57
C ASN A 87 -23.35 -8.32 0.62
N LEU A 88 -22.84 -8.77 -0.53
CA LEU A 88 -21.50 -9.37 -0.61
C LEU A 88 -20.41 -8.32 -0.34
N ALA A 89 -20.59 -7.08 -0.82
CA ALA A 89 -19.67 -5.99 -0.55
C ALA A 89 -19.59 -5.67 0.95
N ILE A 90 -20.73 -5.59 1.63
CA ILE A 90 -20.80 -5.40 3.09
C ILE A 90 -20.10 -6.56 3.80
N PHE A 91 -20.38 -7.81 3.41
CA PHE A 91 -19.74 -8.98 4.00
C PHE A 91 -18.22 -8.97 3.84
N VAL A 92 -17.71 -8.63 2.65
CA VAL A 92 -16.26 -8.51 2.40
C VAL A 92 -15.66 -7.39 3.25
N GLN A 93 -16.34 -6.25 3.34
CA GLN A 93 -15.91 -5.13 4.18
C GLN A 93 -15.82 -5.54 5.66
N GLU A 94 -16.84 -6.19 6.20
CA GLU A 94 -16.93 -6.57 7.61
C GLU A 94 -16.04 -7.76 7.99
N LYS A 95 -15.82 -8.71 7.09
CA LYS A 95 -15.11 -9.96 7.41
C LYS A 95 -13.67 -10.02 6.92
N PHE A 96 -13.35 -9.35 5.82
CA PHE A 96 -12.01 -9.41 5.22
C PHE A 96 -11.25 -8.08 5.31
N LEU A 97 -11.96 -6.96 5.35
CA LEU A 97 -11.36 -5.62 5.42
C LEU A 97 -11.55 -4.95 6.78
N ALA A 98 -11.97 -5.70 7.81
CA ALA A 98 -11.97 -5.19 9.17
C ALA A 98 -10.55 -4.75 9.55
N PRO A 99 -10.35 -3.53 10.10
CA PRO A 99 -9.05 -3.03 10.52
C PRO A 99 -8.27 -4.04 11.37
N GLU A 100 -8.97 -4.78 12.22
CA GLU A 100 -8.44 -5.82 13.09
C GLU A 100 -7.87 -7.00 12.28
N SER A 101 -8.57 -7.46 11.24
CA SER A 101 -8.11 -8.53 10.34
C SER A 101 -6.90 -8.10 9.50
N ILE A 102 -6.88 -6.84 9.06
CA ILE A 102 -5.73 -6.28 8.33
C ILE A 102 -4.52 -6.17 9.27
N VAL A 103 -4.70 -5.67 10.49
CA VAL A 103 -3.63 -5.59 11.50
C VAL A 103 -3.11 -6.98 11.86
N GLU A 104 -3.98 -7.97 12.00
CA GLU A 104 -3.59 -9.36 12.26
C GLU A 104 -2.78 -9.95 11.09
N LEU A 105 -3.19 -9.68 9.85
CA LEU A 105 -2.46 -10.13 8.65
C LEU A 105 -1.09 -9.46 8.53
N ILE A 106 -1.00 -8.15 8.83
CA ILE A 106 0.27 -7.41 8.88
C ILE A 106 1.18 -7.95 9.97
N ARG A 107 0.65 -8.19 11.19
CA ARG A 107 1.41 -8.79 12.29
C ARG A 107 1.91 -10.18 11.95
N LYS A 108 1.10 -10.98 11.26
CA LYS A 108 1.46 -12.35 10.84
C LYS A 108 2.64 -12.38 9.86
N HIS A 109 2.78 -11.35 9.01
CA HIS A 109 3.83 -11.30 7.99
C HIS A 109 5.01 -10.39 8.36
N ASP A 110 4.94 -9.69 9.50
CA ASP A 110 5.96 -8.77 10.03
C ASP A 110 6.81 -8.09 8.94
N PRO A 111 6.19 -7.22 8.11
CA PRO A 111 6.88 -6.59 6.99
C PRO A 111 8.06 -5.74 7.45
N ALA A 112 8.02 -5.21 8.69
CA ALA A 112 9.12 -4.48 9.29
C ALA A 112 10.35 -5.37 9.47
N ARG A 113 10.17 -6.59 9.97
CA ARG A 113 11.24 -7.58 10.08
C ARG A 113 11.76 -8.02 8.72
N MET A 114 10.88 -8.24 7.74
CA MET A 114 11.31 -8.60 6.38
C MET A 114 12.21 -7.52 5.75
N ILE A 115 11.86 -6.24 5.94
CA ILE A 115 12.68 -5.11 5.49
C ILE A 115 13.98 -5.03 6.28
N SER A 116 13.94 -5.23 7.60
CA SER A 116 15.14 -5.22 8.44
C SER A 116 16.11 -6.34 8.06
N ASP A 117 15.62 -7.55 7.83
CA ASP A 117 16.42 -8.71 7.44
C ASP A 117 17.03 -8.49 6.05
N TRP A 118 16.26 -7.89 5.13
CA TRP A 118 16.76 -7.52 3.81
C TRP A 118 17.86 -6.45 3.89
N LEU A 119 17.70 -5.44 4.74
CA LEU A 119 18.70 -4.38 4.95
C LEU A 119 19.95 -4.89 5.68
N ASN A 120 19.81 -5.83 6.62
CA ASN A 120 20.93 -6.43 7.35
C ASN A 120 21.81 -7.35 6.47
N ALA A 121 21.36 -7.71 5.27
CA ALA A 121 22.19 -8.44 4.33
C ALA A 121 23.36 -7.55 3.84
N PRO A 122 24.60 -8.06 3.83
CA PRO A 122 25.83 -7.26 3.65
C PRO A 122 25.89 -6.50 2.32
N ASP A 123 25.24 -7.01 1.27
CA ASP A 123 25.20 -6.36 -0.05
C ASP A 123 24.06 -5.34 -0.21
N ASN A 124 23.00 -5.43 0.59
CA ASN A 124 21.77 -4.69 0.37
C ASN A 124 21.79 -3.31 1.02
N ALA A 125 22.29 -3.19 2.26
CA ALA A 125 22.43 -1.89 2.93
C ALA A 125 23.30 -0.90 2.12
N PRO A 126 24.50 -1.26 1.63
CA PRO A 126 25.31 -0.36 0.81
C PRO A 126 24.65 0.01 -0.52
N ARG A 127 23.95 -0.94 -1.17
CA ARG A 127 23.19 -0.67 -2.41
C ARG A 127 22.05 0.30 -2.15
N PHE A 128 21.26 0.07 -1.11
CA PHE A 128 20.17 0.94 -0.71
C PHE A 128 20.66 2.35 -0.37
N ALA A 129 21.73 2.46 0.42
CA ALA A 129 22.37 3.74 0.75
C ALA A 129 22.87 4.47 -0.51
N HIS A 130 23.47 3.75 -1.46
CA HIS A 130 23.91 4.33 -2.73
C HIS A 130 22.74 4.90 -3.56
N TYR A 131 21.62 4.16 -3.66
CA TYR A 131 20.42 4.65 -4.32
C TYR A 131 19.83 5.86 -3.61
N LEU A 132 19.81 5.86 -2.29
CA LEU A 132 19.31 6.97 -1.48
C LEU A 132 20.15 8.23 -1.70
N VAL A 133 21.48 8.12 -1.66
CA VAL A 133 22.41 9.23 -1.94
C VAL A 133 22.26 9.74 -3.37
N LYS A 134 22.09 8.85 -4.35
CA LYS A 134 21.85 9.24 -5.75
C LYS A 134 20.53 9.99 -5.91
N MET A 135 19.48 9.53 -5.25
CA MET A 135 18.17 10.18 -5.24
C MET A 135 18.24 11.54 -4.56
N MET A 136 18.93 11.63 -3.42
CA MET A 136 19.14 12.90 -2.71
C MET A 136 19.95 13.89 -3.53
N ARG A 137 20.98 13.44 -4.25
CA ARG A 137 21.76 14.29 -5.15
C ARG A 137 20.90 14.84 -6.29
N GLY A 138 20.14 13.96 -6.95
CA GLY A 138 19.19 14.39 -7.97
C GLY A 138 18.16 15.38 -7.41
N PHE A 139 17.64 15.12 -6.20
CA PHE A 139 16.71 16.02 -5.54
C PHE A 139 17.34 17.38 -5.22
N LEU A 140 18.60 17.42 -4.76
CA LEU A 140 19.32 18.66 -4.48
C LEU A 140 19.54 19.49 -5.75
N GLU A 141 19.90 18.83 -6.85
CA GLU A 141 20.04 19.47 -8.18
C GLU A 141 18.70 20.04 -8.69
N PHE A 142 17.58 19.40 -8.37
CA PHE A 142 16.24 19.91 -8.70
C PHE A 142 15.71 20.97 -7.72
N THR A 143 16.21 21.02 -6.49
CA THR A 143 15.70 21.93 -5.44
C THR A 143 16.24 23.36 -5.57
N ASP A 144 17.38 23.54 -6.25
CA ASP A 144 17.89 24.87 -6.60
C ASP A 144 16.94 25.65 -7.52
N ASP A 145 16.05 24.96 -8.22
CA ASP A 145 14.99 25.59 -8.98
C ASP A 145 13.80 25.92 -8.06
N GLN A 146 13.68 27.18 -7.66
CA GLN A 146 12.61 27.67 -6.77
C GLN A 146 11.19 27.28 -7.25
N ARG A 147 11.00 27.02 -8.56
CA ARG A 147 9.72 26.56 -9.11
C ARG A 147 9.42 25.12 -8.75
N ILE A 148 10.42 24.25 -8.77
CA ILE A 148 10.28 22.82 -8.47
C ILE A 148 10.07 22.63 -6.96
N ALA A 149 10.81 23.36 -6.13
CA ALA A 149 10.63 23.35 -4.67
C ALA A 149 9.19 23.71 -4.27
N GLN A 150 8.58 24.71 -4.91
CA GLN A 150 7.18 25.07 -4.67
C GLN A 150 6.19 24.02 -5.17
N LEU A 151 6.46 23.36 -6.30
CA LEU A 151 5.60 22.32 -6.86
C LEU A 151 5.62 21.06 -5.99
N ILE A 152 6.80 20.65 -5.51
CA ILE A 152 6.97 19.54 -4.56
C ILE A 152 6.28 19.87 -3.25
N LYS A 153 6.48 21.07 -2.70
CA LYS A 153 5.79 21.53 -1.49
C LYS A 153 4.27 21.41 -1.66
N ARG A 154 3.71 21.88 -2.78
CA ARG A 154 2.26 21.76 -3.07
C ARG A 154 1.80 20.32 -3.25
N ALA A 155 2.59 19.47 -3.88
CA ALA A 155 2.26 18.05 -4.08
C ALA A 155 2.28 17.30 -2.75
N LEU A 156 3.31 17.52 -1.94
CA LEU A 156 3.44 16.97 -0.59
C LEU A 156 2.25 17.40 0.29
N PHE A 157 1.92 18.70 0.31
CA PHE A 157 0.74 19.17 1.02
C PHE A 157 -0.56 18.57 0.49
N ARG A 158 -0.70 18.32 -0.82
CA ARG A 158 -1.90 17.69 -1.40
C ARG A 158 -2.03 16.19 -1.06
N VAL A 159 -0.92 15.49 -0.90
CA VAL A 159 -0.90 14.09 -0.46
C VAL A 159 -1.23 14.00 1.02
N ILE A 160 -0.63 14.88 1.83
CA ILE A 160 -0.91 15.00 3.27
C ILE A 160 -2.36 15.42 3.52
N ASP A 161 -2.94 16.31 2.70
CA ASP A 161 -4.33 16.76 2.85
C ASP A 161 -5.37 15.70 2.44
N LYS A 162 -4.95 14.65 1.72
CA LYS A 162 -5.84 13.57 1.26
C LYS A 162 -5.89 12.36 2.19
N ILE A 163 -4.96 12.24 3.13
CA ILE A 163 -4.87 11.09 4.02
C ILE A 163 -4.66 11.63 5.43
N ASP A 164 -5.50 11.24 6.39
CA ASP A 164 -5.38 11.62 7.83
C ASP A 164 -4.15 10.95 8.49
N LEU A 165 -2.99 11.03 7.84
CA LEU A 165 -1.71 10.48 8.26
C LEU A 165 -1.04 11.34 9.31
N SER A 166 -1.45 12.60 9.50
CA SER A 166 -0.80 13.53 10.44
C SER A 166 -0.69 12.93 11.83
N GLN A 167 -1.76 12.25 12.29
CA GLN A 167 -1.78 11.62 13.61
C GLN A 167 -0.97 10.33 13.66
N SER A 168 -1.06 9.47 12.64
CA SER A 168 -0.27 8.22 12.57
C SER A 168 1.23 8.49 12.44
N VAL A 169 1.61 9.47 11.61
CA VAL A 169 2.99 9.92 11.44
C VAL A 169 3.50 10.56 12.72
N ALA A 170 2.68 11.36 13.41
CA ALA A 170 3.05 11.93 14.71
C ALA A 170 3.29 10.83 15.75
N THR A 171 2.42 9.80 15.84
CA THR A 171 2.61 8.69 16.77
C THR A 171 3.87 7.87 16.46
N ILE A 172 4.17 7.64 15.18
CA ILE A 172 5.40 6.95 14.77
C ILE A 172 6.64 7.79 15.10
N LEU A 173 6.64 9.09 14.76
CA LEU A 173 7.74 9.99 15.09
C LEU A 173 7.93 10.08 16.61
N GLU A 174 6.86 10.24 17.37
CA GLU A 174 6.88 10.26 18.83
C GLU A 174 7.47 8.97 19.39
N SER A 175 7.07 7.80 18.87
CA SER A 175 7.66 6.52 19.27
C SER A 175 9.14 6.36 18.91
N LEU A 176 9.61 6.99 17.83
CA LEU A 176 11.02 6.98 17.43
C LEU A 176 11.86 8.00 18.22
N THR A 177 11.22 9.05 18.72
CA THR A 177 11.87 10.11 19.50
C THR A 177 11.85 9.79 21.01
N LYS A 178 10.87 8.99 21.44
CA LYS A 178 10.78 8.44 22.79
C LYS A 178 12.02 7.58 23.05
N ASP A 179 12.67 7.81 24.18
CA ASP A 179 13.92 7.17 24.61
C ASP A 179 15.19 7.62 23.84
N GLY A 180 15.13 8.71 23.07
CA GLY A 180 16.34 9.30 22.48
C GLY A 180 16.92 8.53 21.29
N ARG A 181 16.19 7.56 20.73
CA ARG A 181 16.66 6.70 19.63
C ARG A 181 16.94 7.48 18.35
N HIS A 182 16.31 8.64 18.18
CA HIS A 182 16.59 9.59 17.10
C HIS A 182 18.00 10.19 17.18
N GLN A 183 18.61 10.25 18.37
CA GLN A 183 20.00 10.69 18.54
C GLN A 183 20.97 9.62 18.03
N ALA A 184 20.70 8.34 18.25
CA ALA A 184 21.53 7.26 17.70
C ALA A 184 21.52 7.23 16.16
N LEU A 185 20.38 7.55 15.54
CA LEU A 185 20.29 7.71 14.08
C LEU A 185 21.05 8.95 13.59
N LEU A 186 21.04 10.03 14.38
CA LEU A 186 21.80 11.24 14.09
C LEU A 186 23.31 10.95 14.18
N ASP A 187 23.77 10.24 15.21
CA ASP A 187 25.16 9.83 15.38
C ASP A 187 25.63 9.00 14.16
N GLN A 188 24.87 7.98 13.77
CA GLN A 188 25.21 7.15 12.60
C GLN A 188 25.19 7.94 11.28
N ALA A 189 24.33 8.95 11.15
CA ALA A 189 24.31 9.84 10.00
C ALA A 189 25.52 10.78 9.99
N MET A 190 25.97 11.25 11.15
CA MET A 190 27.17 12.08 11.30
C MET A 190 28.42 11.27 10.98
N ASP A 191 28.56 10.04 11.47
CA ASP A 191 29.68 9.15 11.16
C ASP A 191 29.79 8.90 9.65
N GLN A 192 28.66 8.68 8.97
CA GLN A 192 28.64 8.51 7.51
C GLN A 192 28.98 9.80 6.77
N LEU A 193 28.51 10.95 7.25
CA LEU A 193 28.86 12.25 6.70
C LEU A 193 30.36 12.53 6.84
N GLU A 194 30.94 12.25 8.00
CA GLU A 194 32.37 12.36 8.25
C GLU A 194 33.17 11.44 7.31
N ALA A 195 32.78 10.17 7.18
CA ALA A 195 33.41 9.22 6.27
C ALA A 195 33.30 9.64 4.79
N LEU A 196 32.21 10.31 4.41
CA LEU A 196 32.04 10.87 3.06
C LEU A 196 32.89 12.13 2.84
N LEU A 197 33.03 12.98 3.87
CA LEU A 197 33.84 14.20 3.87
C LEU A 197 35.34 13.93 3.98
N ALA A 198 35.72 12.77 4.52
CA ALA A 198 37.11 12.29 4.53
C ALA A 198 37.61 11.89 3.14
N LYS A 199 36.72 11.69 2.15
CA LYS A 199 37.12 11.34 0.77
C LYS A 199 37.63 12.57 0.02
N GLU A 200 38.82 12.45 -0.58
CA GLU A 200 39.50 13.45 -1.42
C GLU A 200 38.57 14.08 -2.48
N SER A 201 37.78 13.24 -3.16
CA SER A 201 36.84 13.67 -4.21
C SER A 201 35.70 14.54 -3.69
N THR A 202 35.25 14.30 -2.46
CA THR A 202 34.17 15.06 -1.82
C THR A 202 34.67 16.42 -1.35
N ARG A 203 35.89 16.47 -0.80
CA ARG A 203 36.56 17.73 -0.39
C ARG A 203 36.76 18.67 -1.57
N SER A 204 37.23 18.14 -2.70
CA SER A 204 37.41 18.91 -3.94
C SER A 204 36.08 19.43 -4.52
N PHE A 205 35.03 18.61 -4.47
CA PHE A 205 33.70 19.02 -4.94
C PHE A 205 33.09 20.12 -4.07
N ILE A 206 33.13 19.97 -2.74
CA ILE A 206 32.58 20.92 -1.78
C ILE A 206 33.34 22.25 -1.82
N SER A 207 34.68 22.22 -1.92
CA SER A 207 35.48 23.44 -2.04
C SER A 207 35.13 24.22 -3.31
N THR A 208 34.94 23.52 -4.43
CA THR A 208 34.53 24.14 -5.69
C THR A 208 33.14 24.77 -5.59
N GLN A 209 32.18 24.09 -4.94
CA GLN A 209 30.83 24.62 -4.77
C GLN A 209 30.77 25.81 -3.81
N ILE A 210 31.51 25.78 -2.71
CA ILE A 210 31.55 26.90 -1.75
C ILE A 210 32.24 28.12 -2.37
N VAL A 211 33.32 27.93 -3.14
CA VAL A 211 33.96 29.02 -3.89
C VAL A 211 32.99 29.62 -4.91
N ASN A 212 32.19 28.79 -5.59
CA ASN A 212 31.20 29.27 -6.55
C ASN A 212 30.01 29.98 -5.88
N TRP A 213 29.54 29.47 -4.74
CA TRP A 213 28.47 30.10 -3.96
C TRP A 213 28.92 31.44 -3.36
N MET A 214 30.12 31.50 -2.79
CA MET A 214 30.69 32.73 -2.23
C MET A 214 30.86 33.83 -3.29
N LYS A 215 31.26 33.44 -4.51
CA LYS A 215 31.32 34.36 -5.67
C LYS A 215 29.93 34.86 -6.12
N ARG A 216 28.85 34.09 -5.89
CA ARG A 216 27.47 34.47 -6.24
C ARG A 216 26.82 35.36 -5.19
N GLU A 217 26.91 35.01 -3.90
CA GLU A 217 26.11 35.63 -2.84
C GLU A 217 26.78 36.87 -2.22
N HIS A 218 28.12 36.90 -2.16
CA HIS A 218 28.87 37.97 -1.48
C HIS A 218 30.08 38.47 -2.31
N PRO A 219 29.84 39.21 -3.41
CA PRO A 219 30.90 39.67 -4.32
C PRO A 219 31.87 40.68 -3.68
N LEU A 220 31.46 41.40 -2.63
CA LEU A 220 32.29 42.41 -1.95
C LEU A 220 33.32 41.78 -1.00
N THR A 221 32.94 40.70 -0.29
CA THR A 221 33.81 39.99 0.65
C THR A 221 34.86 39.12 -0.06
N ALA A 222 34.53 38.61 -1.25
CA ALA A 222 35.45 37.88 -2.11
C ALA A 222 36.60 38.76 -2.66
N LYS A 223 36.42 40.08 -2.69
CA LYS A 223 37.42 41.04 -3.20
C LYS A 223 38.43 41.48 -2.13
N LEU A 224 38.08 41.33 -0.86
CA LEU A 224 38.92 41.68 0.31
C LEU A 224 39.77 40.51 0.81
N LEU A 225 39.46 39.28 0.40
CA LEU A 225 40.21 38.09 0.77
C LEU A 225 41.26 37.78 -0.32
N PRO A 226 42.51 37.43 0.04
CA PRO A 226 43.52 37.06 -0.94
C PRO A 226 43.05 35.83 -1.73
N THR A 227 42.70 36.03 -2.99
CA THR A 227 42.18 34.99 -3.90
C THR A 227 43.13 33.80 -4.07
N GLY A 228 44.42 33.98 -3.78
CA GLY A 228 45.44 32.92 -3.73
C GLY A 228 45.43 32.04 -2.47
N TRP A 229 44.72 32.44 -1.40
CA TRP A 229 44.58 31.69 -0.14
C TRP A 229 43.35 30.75 -0.18
N LEU A 230 42.22 31.23 -0.72
CA LEU A 230 41.01 30.43 -0.92
C LEU A 230 41.21 29.28 -1.93
N GLY A 231 42.07 29.46 -2.93
CA GLY A 231 42.32 28.45 -3.96
C GLY A 231 43.26 27.31 -3.56
N ARG A 232 44.16 27.52 -2.58
CA ARG A 232 45.17 26.52 -2.17
C ARG A 232 44.84 25.81 -0.87
N ASN A 233 44.30 26.52 0.12
CA ASN A 233 44.04 25.97 1.46
C ASN A 233 42.56 26.06 1.87
N GLY A 234 41.68 26.59 1.01
CA GLY A 234 40.26 26.76 1.33
C GLY A 234 39.52 25.43 1.49
N ALA A 235 39.90 24.40 0.72
CA ALA A 235 39.33 23.07 0.86
C ALA A 235 39.70 22.43 2.20
N ASP A 236 40.96 22.53 2.62
CA ASP A 236 41.42 22.01 3.90
C ASP A 236 40.84 22.77 5.07
N MET A 237 40.73 24.10 4.97
CA MET A 237 40.12 24.90 6.04
C MET A 237 38.63 24.61 6.20
N VAL A 238 37.88 24.51 5.10
CA VAL A 238 36.46 24.14 5.16
C VAL A 238 36.30 22.72 5.67
N SER A 239 37.13 21.78 5.20
CA SER A 239 37.08 20.39 5.66
C SER A 239 37.43 20.29 7.15
N ASN A 240 38.41 21.04 7.61
CA ASN A 240 38.79 21.09 9.03
C ASN A 240 37.76 21.81 9.89
N ALA A 241 37.12 22.86 9.38
CA ALA A 241 36.03 23.55 10.08
C ALA A 241 34.78 22.67 10.18
N VAL A 242 34.43 21.96 9.10
CA VAL A 242 33.32 20.99 9.11
C VAL A 242 33.66 19.80 10.01
N ASN A 243 34.86 19.25 9.93
CA ASN A 243 35.29 18.15 10.79
C ASN A 243 35.35 18.57 12.26
N SER A 244 35.83 19.78 12.58
CA SER A 244 35.83 20.31 13.95
C SER A 244 34.40 20.47 14.48
N VAL A 245 33.47 20.98 13.66
CA VAL A 245 32.06 21.10 14.07
C VAL A 245 31.40 19.73 14.22
N LEU A 246 31.74 18.76 13.37
CA LEU A 246 31.24 17.38 13.46
C LEU A 246 31.80 16.65 14.69
N ASP A 247 33.09 16.82 15.00
CA ASP A 247 33.76 16.25 16.17
C ASP A 247 33.26 16.88 17.48
N ASP A 248 33.07 18.20 17.51
CA ASP A 248 32.42 18.91 18.62
C ASP A 248 30.97 18.44 18.82
N MET A 249 30.24 18.17 17.73
CA MET A 249 28.89 17.61 17.77
C MET A 249 28.86 16.15 18.20
N GLY A 250 29.85 15.34 17.83
CA GLY A 250 29.97 13.92 18.19
C GLY A 250 30.29 13.75 19.68
N ASN A 251 31.18 14.57 20.21
CA ASN A 251 31.67 14.45 21.58
C ASN A 251 30.79 15.16 22.63
N ASP A 252 30.01 16.19 22.26
CA ASP A 252 29.10 16.89 23.19
C ASP A 252 27.63 16.58 22.90
N GLN A 253 27.05 15.67 23.69
CA GLN A 253 25.61 15.33 23.65
C GLN A 253 24.71 16.53 23.97
N SER A 254 25.24 17.59 24.60
CA SER A 254 24.49 18.78 25.00
C SER A 254 24.63 19.97 24.03
N HIS A 255 25.29 19.75 22.89
CA HIS A 255 25.60 20.76 21.89
C HIS A 255 24.35 21.50 21.37
N ALA A 256 24.51 22.81 21.08
CA ALA A 256 23.40 23.69 20.69
C ALA A 256 22.66 23.21 19.43
N PHE A 257 23.37 22.55 18.50
CA PHE A 257 22.78 21.94 17.30
C PHE A 257 21.91 20.72 17.63
N ARG A 258 22.36 19.80 18.50
CA ARG A 258 21.57 18.63 18.91
C ARG A 258 20.25 19.09 19.57
N LYS A 259 20.34 20.05 20.49
CA LYS A 259 19.17 20.69 21.11
C LYS A 259 18.29 21.47 20.12
N GLY A 260 18.88 22.02 19.05
CA GLY A 260 18.16 22.70 17.97
C GLY A 260 17.39 21.71 17.07
N PHE A 261 18.00 20.56 16.80
CA PHE A 261 17.39 19.45 16.09
C PHE A 261 16.23 18.86 16.91
N ASP A 262 16.45 18.55 18.19
CA ASP A 262 15.40 18.08 19.11
C ASP A 262 14.22 19.04 19.14
N ARG A 263 14.47 20.36 19.28
CA ARG A 263 13.42 21.38 19.25
C ARG A 263 12.67 21.43 17.93
N SER A 264 13.37 21.27 16.81
CA SER A 264 12.76 21.27 15.47
C SER A 264 11.86 20.05 15.27
N VAL A 265 12.32 18.87 15.69
CA VAL A 265 11.55 17.62 15.64
C VAL A 265 10.33 17.70 16.55
N GLN A 266 10.50 18.14 17.80
CA GLN A 266 9.39 18.30 18.74
C GLN A 266 8.37 19.33 18.26
N LYS A 267 8.81 20.47 17.72
CA LYS A 267 7.93 21.48 17.13
C LYS A 267 7.14 20.91 15.95
N PHE A 268 7.78 20.11 15.11
CA PHE A 268 7.13 19.47 13.96
C PHE A 268 6.06 18.45 14.41
N ILE A 269 6.37 17.61 15.39
CA ILE A 269 5.40 16.67 16.01
C ILE A 269 4.21 17.45 16.60
N TRP A 270 4.49 18.50 17.36
CA TRP A 270 3.45 19.33 17.96
C TRP A 270 2.55 19.99 16.91
N THR A 271 3.11 20.51 15.82
CA THR A 271 2.34 21.09 14.71
C THR A 271 1.47 20.04 14.03
N LEU A 272 1.98 18.83 13.79
CA LEU A 272 1.20 17.75 13.20
C LEU A 272 0.03 17.29 14.09
N GLN A 273 0.18 17.36 15.40
CA GLN A 273 -0.85 16.97 16.37
C GLN A 273 -1.91 18.06 16.60
N ASN A 274 -1.50 19.33 16.66
CA ASN A 274 -2.36 20.43 17.15
C ASN A 274 -2.84 21.40 16.06
N ASP A 275 -2.18 21.46 14.90
CA ASP A 275 -2.56 22.35 13.80
C ASP A 275 -2.53 21.61 12.47
N PRO A 276 -3.46 20.64 12.26
CA PRO A 276 -3.60 20.00 10.97
C PRO A 276 -3.91 21.07 9.91
N PRO A 277 -3.29 21.00 8.72
CA PRO A 277 -3.45 22.03 7.70
C PRO A 277 -4.95 22.28 7.42
N PRO A 278 -5.37 23.54 7.20
CA PRO A 278 -6.77 23.89 7.09
C PRO A 278 -7.43 23.12 5.94
N ARG A 279 -8.38 22.23 6.29
CA ARG A 279 -9.25 21.51 5.35
C ARG A 279 -9.92 22.51 4.42
N LYS A 280 -9.36 22.70 3.22
CA LYS A 280 -10.03 23.53 2.21
C LYS A 280 -11.29 22.79 1.78
N ARG A 281 -12.44 23.28 2.25
CA ARG A 281 -13.77 22.86 1.77
C ARG A 281 -13.75 22.80 0.24
N PRO A 282 -14.25 21.72 -0.39
CA PRO A 282 -14.36 21.65 -1.83
C PRO A 282 -15.23 22.83 -2.29
N ARG A 283 -14.59 23.74 -3.02
CA ARG A 283 -15.25 24.89 -3.65
C ARG A 283 -16.27 24.31 -4.62
N ARG A 284 -17.56 24.37 -4.27
CA ARG A 284 -18.66 24.07 -5.19
C ARG A 284 -18.42 24.92 -6.44
N LEU A 285 -18.12 24.27 -7.55
CA LEU A 285 -18.15 24.87 -8.87
C LEU A 285 -19.62 25.20 -9.14
N SER A 286 -19.99 26.46 -8.89
CA SER A 286 -21.21 27.04 -9.45
C SER A 286 -21.00 27.19 -10.95
N SER A 287 -21.82 26.46 -11.70
CA SER A 287 -22.22 26.67 -13.08
C SER A 287 -21.90 28.05 -13.67
N ILE A 288 -21.08 28.04 -14.72
CA ILE A 288 -21.33 28.78 -15.97
C ILE A 288 -21.00 27.83 -17.10
#